data_AF-A0AAU1IXQ8-F1
#
_entry.id   AF-A0AAU1IXQ8-F1
#
_cell.length_a   1.000
_cell.length_b   1.000
_cell.length_c   1.000
_cell.angle_alpha   90.00
_cell.angle_beta   90.00
_cell.angle_gamma   90.00
#
_symmetry.space_group_name_H-M   'P 1'
#
loop_
_entity.id
_entity.type
_entity.pdbx_description
1 polymer ?
#
loop_
_entity_poly.entity_id
_entity_poly.type
_entity_poly.pdbx_seq_one_letter_code
_entity_poly.pdbx_strand_id
1 'polypeptide(L)'
;MEDGPRAGGGLRLRPHDAPSTAGPPRARPFASDPAAPQQLHRGMTLIATISLFIGTRGAWTKAMTSHPPVAGIISVCYAGILIAGVLALTTRTRRTLTRVDAGVLLLAVVLVLCGYWLNHMGTDEGVLTAQAAHEILRGHPIYGQPWPWLFDSSSVGITKTMSGGADYTYGYPPLTALLAAPVHAVIHSTAAATLVTTAALLGGAVLLWLLLPAPWRSGATAVCLGFGFLPGYAYSGYPAVLALVLLIPVVVRWTDTGAGGRLGLPGVVQALCLGAACASQQLAWFLTPFLLVGLYAVRRGELGPRPALGVVARYTGTAALTWAAINAYFATQDFPTWLHGLLLPLTQKAILHGQGLMGISYYFTAGSRHLDYYSYASLLLLLGLLAATLLFVRRLGPAITVLPWLSFYLATRSQDGYFLMMTPLWLAAAATVPAAALASAWQPRIPRLTGHRAKAVLAAALVAPAVACAAVAAASAPPLRMQVTPSFVERAGHRDITRLAVRVVNITGTRLTPHFASRFGQGASDWWTASHGPRTLAAHASATYVVRPPGGVRRAPGGSDPHFYLVAVTGTPMTITTARIPLS
;
A
#
# COMPACT_ATOMS: atom_id res chain seq x y z
N MET A 1 -20.72 -3.45 102.04
CA MET A 1 -22.02 -2.76 101.98
C MET A 1 -22.21 -2.37 100.54
N GLU A 2 -23.02 -2.99 99.68
CA GLU A 2 -24.00 -4.09 99.72
C GLU A 2 -24.02 -4.56 98.25
N ASP A 3 -23.81 -5.84 97.98
CA ASP A 3 -24.87 -6.84 97.79
C ASP A 3 -25.81 -6.53 96.62
N GLY A 4 -25.56 -7.24 95.50
CA GLY A 4 -26.51 -8.29 95.13
C GLY A 4 -27.74 -7.96 94.26
N PRO A 5 -28.45 -9.00 93.81
CA PRO A 5 -28.85 -9.15 92.41
C PRO A 5 -30.38 -9.27 92.21
N ARG A 6 -30.86 -9.22 90.95
CA ARG A 6 -32.14 -9.86 90.60
C ARG A 6 -32.10 -10.58 89.25
N ALA A 7 -32.30 -11.89 89.36
CA ALA A 7 -32.72 -12.79 88.32
C ALA A 7 -34.17 -12.54 87.89
N GLY A 8 -34.51 -12.92 86.67
CA GLY A 8 -35.88 -12.99 86.16
C GLY A 8 -35.90 -13.76 84.85
N GLY A 9 -36.16 -15.07 84.94
CA GLY A 9 -36.14 -15.98 83.80
C GLY A 9 -37.45 -16.01 83.00
N GLY A 10 -37.34 -16.63 81.83
CA GLY A 10 -38.41 -17.44 81.24
C GLY A 10 -39.20 -16.80 80.11
N LEU A 11 -38.82 -17.12 78.87
CA LEU A 11 -39.74 -17.71 77.90
C LEU A 11 -38.95 -18.31 76.72
N ARG A 12 -38.78 -19.64 76.76
CA ARG A 12 -38.34 -20.42 75.60
C ARG A 12 -39.51 -20.47 74.62
N LEU A 13 -39.33 -19.82 73.47
CA LEU A 13 -40.05 -20.14 72.25
C LEU A 13 -39.01 -20.64 71.23
N ARG A 14 -39.03 -21.94 70.96
CA ARG A 14 -38.52 -22.52 69.72
C ARG A 14 -39.56 -22.24 68.64
N PRO A 15 -39.17 -21.58 67.54
CA PRO A 15 -39.68 -22.03 66.25
C PRO A 15 -38.61 -22.08 65.16
N HIS A 16 -38.60 -23.25 64.51
CA HIS A 16 -38.26 -23.52 63.12
C HIS A 16 -36.86 -23.22 62.58
N ASP A 17 -36.15 -24.32 62.29
CA ASP A 17 -35.17 -24.46 61.24
C ASP A 17 -35.70 -23.87 59.92
N ALA A 18 -35.23 -22.67 59.58
CA ALA A 18 -35.31 -22.14 58.24
C ALA A 18 -34.17 -22.78 57.40
N PRO A 19 -34.45 -23.30 56.20
CA PRO A 19 -33.42 -23.83 55.33
C PRO A 19 -32.45 -22.72 54.98
N SER A 20 -31.15 -22.98 55.09
CA SER A 20 -30.11 -22.04 54.66
C SER A 20 -30.37 -21.69 53.19
N THR A 21 -30.83 -20.48 52.92
CA THR A 21 -30.81 -19.92 51.58
C THR A 21 -29.35 -19.80 51.18
N ALA A 22 -28.87 -20.80 50.44
CA ALA A 22 -27.61 -20.75 49.74
C ALA A 22 -27.63 -19.48 48.88
N GLY A 23 -26.91 -18.45 49.33
CA GLY A 23 -26.67 -17.26 48.53
C GLY A 23 -26.13 -17.70 47.17
N PRO A 24 -26.50 -17.02 46.08
CA PRO A 24 -26.04 -17.38 44.74
C PRO A 24 -24.52 -17.53 44.80
N PRO A 25 -23.95 -18.64 44.28
CA PRO A 25 -22.52 -18.85 44.33
C PRO A 25 -21.86 -17.62 43.74
N ARG A 26 -21.08 -16.89 44.55
CA ARG A 26 -20.21 -15.82 44.06
C ARG A 26 -19.40 -16.44 42.94
N ALA A 27 -19.73 -16.07 41.71
CA ALA A 27 -18.97 -16.45 40.53
C ALA A 27 -17.53 -16.03 40.81
N ARG A 28 -16.67 -17.01 41.10
CA ARG A 28 -15.23 -16.77 41.17
C ARG A 28 -14.90 -16.11 39.82
N PRO A 29 -14.31 -14.90 39.80
CA PRO A 29 -13.79 -14.38 38.54
C PRO A 29 -12.87 -15.47 38.00
N PHE A 30 -13.11 -15.93 36.79
CA PHE A 30 -12.25 -16.89 36.10
C PHE A 30 -10.83 -16.33 36.18
N ALA A 31 -10.05 -16.83 37.13
CA ALA A 31 -8.63 -16.54 37.20
C ALA A 31 -8.06 -17.19 35.95
N SER A 32 -7.83 -16.37 34.92
CA SER A 32 -7.14 -16.78 33.72
C SER A 32 -5.81 -17.37 34.15
N ASP A 33 -5.64 -18.68 33.98
CA ASP A 33 -4.38 -19.35 34.26
C ASP A 33 -3.27 -18.62 33.47
N PRO A 34 -2.27 -18.02 34.15
CA PRO A 34 -1.22 -17.26 33.49
C PRO A 34 -0.40 -18.10 32.49
N ALA A 35 -0.49 -19.43 32.56
CA ALA A 35 0.14 -20.36 31.62
C ALA A 35 -0.69 -20.62 30.34
N ALA A 36 -2.01 -20.40 30.37
CA ALA A 36 -2.90 -20.66 29.25
C ALA A 36 -2.73 -19.61 28.12
N PRO A 37 -2.78 -20.02 26.83
CA PRO A 37 -2.78 -19.08 25.73
C PRO A 37 -3.99 -18.16 25.78
N GLN A 38 -3.76 -16.86 25.64
CA GLN A 38 -4.83 -15.89 25.44
C GLN A 38 -5.59 -16.21 24.14
N GLN A 39 -6.91 -16.01 24.13
CA GLN A 39 -7.75 -16.25 22.94
C GLN A 39 -7.26 -15.47 21.71
N LEU A 40 -6.77 -14.25 21.93
CA LEU A 40 -6.15 -13.43 20.89
C LEU A 40 -4.97 -14.16 20.22
N HIS A 41 -4.08 -14.79 21.02
CA HIS A 41 -2.92 -15.51 20.49
C HIS A 41 -3.38 -16.65 19.56
N ARG A 42 -4.32 -17.47 20.03
CA ARG A 42 -4.90 -18.57 19.21
C ARG A 42 -5.53 -18.05 17.93
N GLY A 43 -6.31 -16.95 18.03
CA GLY A 43 -6.95 -16.31 16.90
C GLY A 43 -5.94 -15.82 15.86
N MET A 44 -4.85 -15.18 16.28
CA MET A 44 -3.79 -14.72 15.38
C MET A 44 -3.03 -15.86 14.71
N THR A 45 -2.72 -16.94 15.43
CA THR A 45 -2.13 -18.15 14.84
C THR A 45 -3.08 -18.76 13.81
N LEU A 46 -4.38 -18.86 14.12
CA LEU A 46 -5.37 -19.40 13.19
C LEU A 46 -5.53 -18.54 11.93
N ILE A 47 -5.57 -17.21 12.07
CA ILE A 47 -5.62 -16.28 10.92
C ILE A 47 -4.39 -16.47 10.02
N ALA A 48 -3.20 -16.63 10.61
CA ALA A 48 -1.98 -16.90 9.85
C ALA A 48 -2.08 -18.21 9.07
N THR A 49 -2.55 -19.27 9.70
CA THR A 49 -2.78 -20.57 9.03
C THR A 49 -3.81 -20.45 7.90
N ILE A 50 -4.94 -19.77 8.13
CA ILE A 50 -5.97 -19.53 7.11
C ILE A 50 -5.41 -18.73 5.94
N SER A 51 -4.62 -17.69 6.21
CA SER A 51 -4.03 -16.87 5.17
C SER A 51 -3.10 -17.70 4.26
N LEU A 52 -2.24 -18.55 4.84
CA LEU A 52 -1.39 -19.46 4.08
C LEU A 52 -2.20 -20.47 3.27
N PHE A 53 -3.26 -21.02 3.85
CA PHE A 53 -4.15 -21.95 3.17
C PHE A 53 -4.76 -21.32 1.91
N ILE A 54 -5.26 -20.08 2.02
CA ILE A 54 -5.81 -19.32 0.90
C ILE A 54 -4.71 -18.99 -0.12
N GLY A 55 -3.58 -18.45 0.34
CA GLY A 55 -2.49 -17.98 -0.54
C GLY A 55 -1.77 -19.10 -1.31
N THR A 56 -1.73 -20.32 -0.76
CA THR A 56 -1.00 -21.45 -1.37
C THR A 56 -1.67 -21.97 -2.64
N ARG A 57 -3.00 -21.83 -2.75
CA ARG A 57 -3.79 -22.45 -3.84
C ARG A 57 -3.27 -22.10 -5.23
N GLY A 58 -3.03 -20.83 -5.50
CA GLY A 58 -2.58 -20.37 -6.83
C GLY A 58 -1.20 -20.92 -7.21
N ALA A 59 -0.25 -20.88 -6.28
CA ALA A 59 1.09 -21.42 -6.49
C ALA A 59 1.08 -22.94 -6.72
N TRP A 60 0.25 -23.66 -5.96
CA TRP A 60 0.11 -25.10 -6.10
C TRP A 60 -0.43 -25.51 -7.48
N THR A 61 -1.50 -24.86 -7.95
CA THR A 61 -2.06 -25.14 -9.29
C THR A 61 -1.04 -24.87 -10.39
N LYS A 62 -0.31 -23.75 -10.32
CA LYS A 62 0.75 -23.43 -11.29
C LYS A 62 1.91 -24.44 -11.23
N ALA A 63 2.31 -24.85 -10.03
CA ALA A 63 3.40 -25.81 -9.84
C ALA A 63 3.04 -27.19 -10.41
N MET A 64 1.80 -27.66 -10.22
CA MET A 64 1.36 -28.98 -10.72
C MET A 64 1.49 -29.10 -12.24
N THR A 65 1.24 -28.02 -12.98
CA THR A 65 1.29 -28.05 -14.45
C THR A 65 2.69 -27.80 -15.03
N SER A 66 3.61 -27.22 -14.26
CA SER A 66 4.90 -26.75 -14.79
C SER A 66 6.12 -27.33 -14.09
N HIS A 67 6.05 -27.64 -12.80
CA HIS A 67 7.18 -28.07 -11.96
C HIS A 67 6.72 -29.06 -10.87
N PRO A 68 6.48 -30.35 -11.20
CA PRO A 68 5.95 -31.34 -10.26
C PRO A 68 6.73 -31.51 -8.93
N PRO A 69 8.08 -31.44 -8.90
CA PRO A 69 8.81 -31.50 -7.62
C PRO A 69 8.46 -30.36 -6.66
N VAL A 70 8.31 -29.13 -7.20
CA VAL A 70 7.89 -27.97 -6.41
C VAL A 70 6.46 -28.15 -5.90
N ALA A 71 5.58 -28.73 -6.72
CA ALA A 71 4.22 -29.07 -6.29
C ALA A 71 4.22 -30.07 -5.13
N GLY A 72 5.13 -31.05 -5.13
CA GLY A 72 5.31 -32.00 -4.03
C GLY A 72 5.67 -31.30 -2.70
N ILE A 73 6.62 -30.36 -2.72
CA ILE A 73 6.99 -29.56 -1.54
C ILE A 73 5.80 -28.73 -1.04
N ILE A 74 5.07 -28.09 -1.97
CA ILE A 74 3.87 -27.32 -1.64
C ILE A 74 2.79 -28.20 -0.99
N SER A 75 2.59 -29.43 -1.48
CA SER A 75 1.64 -30.39 -0.89
C SER A 75 2.01 -30.78 0.54
N VAL A 76 3.31 -30.98 0.83
CA VAL A 76 3.79 -31.21 2.20
C VAL A 76 3.54 -30.00 3.08
N CYS A 77 3.82 -28.79 2.58
CA CYS A 77 3.53 -27.56 3.31
C CYS A 77 2.04 -27.40 3.60
N TYR A 78 1.18 -27.75 2.65
CA TYR A 78 -0.27 -27.73 2.80
C TYR A 78 -0.77 -28.65 3.91
N ALA A 79 -0.24 -29.88 4.00
CA ALA A 79 -0.52 -30.77 5.12
C ALA A 79 -0.03 -30.17 6.46
N GLY A 80 1.16 -29.56 6.47
CA GLY A 80 1.69 -28.83 7.62
C GLY A 80 0.80 -27.68 8.10
N ILE A 81 0.21 -26.92 7.17
CA ILE A 81 -0.75 -25.84 7.46
C ILE A 81 -1.98 -26.41 8.17
N LEU A 82 -2.55 -27.52 7.68
CA LEU A 82 -3.72 -28.15 8.31
C LEU A 82 -3.40 -28.62 9.75
N ILE A 83 -2.25 -29.26 9.95
CA ILE A 83 -1.78 -29.68 11.28
C ILE A 83 -1.62 -28.46 12.19
N ALA A 84 -0.98 -27.38 11.70
CA ALA A 84 -0.81 -26.14 12.46
C ALA A 84 -2.16 -25.52 12.85
N GLY A 85 -3.17 -25.59 12.00
CA GLY A 85 -4.54 -25.15 12.31
C GLY A 85 -5.17 -25.90 13.48
N VAL A 86 -5.04 -27.24 13.50
CA VAL A 86 -5.49 -28.07 14.62
C VAL A 86 -4.70 -27.75 15.89
N LEU A 87 -3.38 -27.60 15.80
CA LEU A 87 -2.53 -27.29 16.95
C LEU A 87 -2.81 -25.89 17.53
N ALA A 88 -3.11 -24.89 16.69
CA ALA A 88 -3.50 -23.55 17.12
C ALA A 88 -4.74 -23.59 18.04
N LEU A 89 -5.66 -24.51 17.79
CA LEU A 89 -6.91 -24.66 18.55
C LEU A 89 -6.80 -25.60 19.76
N THR A 90 -5.90 -26.58 19.73
CA THR A 90 -5.83 -27.65 20.74
C THR A 90 -4.72 -27.45 21.78
N THR A 91 -3.68 -26.67 21.48
CA THR A 91 -2.55 -26.46 22.41
C THR A 91 -2.99 -25.82 23.72
N ARG A 92 -2.44 -26.29 24.85
CA ARG A 92 -2.84 -25.85 26.20
C ARG A 92 -1.93 -24.81 26.82
N THR A 93 -0.72 -24.61 26.29
CA THR A 93 0.29 -23.72 26.86
C THR A 93 0.75 -22.67 25.85
N ARG A 94 1.06 -21.47 26.35
CA ARG A 94 1.56 -20.36 25.51
C ARG A 94 2.89 -20.69 24.83
N ARG A 95 3.77 -21.44 25.51
CA ARG A 95 5.06 -21.85 24.95
C ARG A 95 4.89 -22.76 23.74
N THR A 96 4.00 -23.76 23.83
CA THR A 96 3.73 -24.65 22.70
C THR A 96 3.09 -23.89 21.54
N LEU A 97 2.14 -22.98 21.81
CA LEU A 97 1.55 -22.16 20.75
C LEU A 97 2.58 -21.25 20.05
N THR A 98 3.55 -20.71 20.80
CA THR A 98 4.65 -19.93 20.20
C THR A 98 5.55 -20.78 19.29
N ARG A 99 5.71 -22.08 19.57
CA ARG A 99 6.41 -23.01 18.67
C ARG A 99 5.60 -23.30 17.42
N VAL A 100 4.26 -23.40 17.54
CA VAL A 100 3.37 -23.50 16.38
C VAL A 100 3.50 -22.26 15.50
N ASP A 101 3.53 -21.05 16.08
CA ASP A 101 3.75 -19.81 15.33
C ASP A 101 5.05 -19.82 14.51
N ALA A 102 6.13 -20.33 15.11
CA ALA A 102 7.41 -20.47 14.43
C ALA A 102 7.33 -21.50 13.28
N GLY A 103 6.61 -22.60 13.48
CA GLY A 103 6.32 -23.58 12.43
C GLY A 103 5.50 -22.97 11.27
N VAL A 104 4.48 -22.18 11.59
CA VAL A 104 3.67 -21.45 10.59
C VAL A 104 4.53 -20.46 9.80
N LEU A 105 5.44 -19.73 10.45
CA LEU A 105 6.42 -18.87 9.78
C LEU A 105 7.35 -19.68 8.85
N LEU A 106 7.89 -20.80 9.32
CA LEU A 106 8.76 -21.64 8.49
C LEU A 106 8.05 -22.17 7.24
N LEU A 107 6.82 -22.66 7.38
CA LEU A 107 5.98 -23.10 6.25
C LEU A 107 5.78 -21.96 5.25
N ALA A 108 5.50 -20.75 5.73
CA ALA A 108 5.35 -19.57 4.90
C ALA A 108 6.62 -19.21 4.13
N VAL A 109 7.79 -19.26 4.78
CA VAL A 109 9.09 -19.02 4.13
C VAL A 109 9.33 -20.03 3.01
N VAL A 110 9.10 -21.33 3.27
CA VAL A 110 9.27 -22.38 2.26
C VAL A 110 8.35 -22.14 1.07
N LEU A 111 7.07 -21.83 1.31
CA LEU A 111 6.11 -21.50 0.25
C LEU A 111 6.54 -20.28 -0.57
N VAL A 112 7.11 -19.26 0.07
CA VAL A 112 7.61 -18.07 -0.62
C VAL A 112 8.82 -18.39 -1.49
N LEU A 113 9.72 -19.27 -1.04
CA LEU A 113 10.85 -19.74 -1.85
C LEU A 113 10.38 -20.57 -3.05
N CYS A 114 9.39 -21.44 -2.86
CA CYS A 114 8.75 -22.15 -3.97
C CYS A 114 8.09 -21.17 -4.96
N GLY A 115 7.38 -20.16 -4.46
CA GLY A 115 6.75 -19.13 -5.30
C GLY A 115 7.76 -18.30 -6.09
N TYR A 116 8.90 -17.94 -5.48
CA TYR A 116 10.01 -17.25 -6.12
C TYR A 116 10.61 -18.10 -7.25
N TRP A 117 10.89 -19.38 -6.98
CA TRP A 117 11.40 -20.31 -8.00
C TRP A 117 10.52 -20.32 -9.26
N LEU A 118 9.20 -20.33 -9.07
CA LEU A 118 8.21 -20.31 -10.15
C LEU A 118 8.04 -18.95 -10.85
N ASN A 119 8.50 -17.84 -10.26
CA ASN A 119 8.17 -16.47 -10.68
C ASN A 119 9.30 -15.43 -10.45
N HIS A 120 10.58 -15.78 -10.66
CA HIS A 120 11.69 -14.88 -10.33
C HIS A 120 12.02 -13.81 -11.39
N MET A 121 11.35 -13.83 -12.55
CA MET A 121 11.69 -12.99 -13.70
C MET A 121 11.38 -11.49 -13.51
N GLY A 122 10.49 -11.15 -12.57
CA GLY A 122 10.11 -9.76 -12.29
C GLY A 122 9.06 -9.16 -13.23
N THR A 123 8.63 -7.94 -12.90
CA THR A 123 7.79 -7.06 -13.75
C THR A 123 8.61 -5.83 -14.15
N ASP A 124 7.97 -4.80 -14.71
CA ASP A 124 8.61 -3.55 -15.11
C ASP A 124 9.45 -2.90 -14.03
N GLU A 125 9.01 -2.91 -12.77
CA GLU A 125 9.81 -2.34 -11.69
C GLU A 125 11.10 -3.13 -11.42
N GLY A 126 11.02 -4.47 -11.49
CA GLY A 126 12.19 -5.35 -11.35
C GLY A 126 13.15 -5.24 -12.52
N VAL A 127 12.63 -5.16 -13.75
CA VAL A 127 13.45 -5.00 -14.97
C VAL A 127 14.18 -3.66 -14.96
N LEU A 128 13.47 -2.56 -14.65
CA LEU A 128 14.08 -1.23 -14.52
C LEU A 128 15.12 -1.19 -13.40
N THR A 129 14.86 -1.83 -12.26
CA THR A 129 15.81 -1.89 -11.13
C THR A 129 17.05 -2.70 -11.48
N ALA A 130 16.90 -3.82 -12.19
CA ALA A 130 18.04 -4.61 -12.65
C ALA A 130 18.87 -3.88 -13.71
N GLN A 131 18.23 -3.14 -14.63
CA GLN A 131 18.95 -2.29 -15.58
C GLN A 131 19.71 -1.17 -14.86
N ALA A 132 19.09 -0.49 -13.90
CA ALA A 132 19.78 0.51 -13.08
C ALA A 132 20.97 -0.09 -12.32
N ALA A 133 20.82 -1.29 -11.75
CA ALA A 133 21.91 -2.02 -11.11
C ALA A 133 23.08 -2.32 -12.06
N HIS A 134 22.78 -2.73 -13.29
CA HIS A 134 23.77 -2.95 -14.35
C HIS A 134 24.52 -1.67 -14.74
N GLU A 135 23.81 -0.55 -14.91
CA GLU A 135 24.43 0.74 -15.22
C GLU A 135 25.29 1.26 -14.05
N ILE A 136 24.86 1.04 -12.80
CA ILE A 136 25.68 1.35 -11.60
C ILE A 136 27.01 0.60 -11.63
N LEU A 137 27.02 -0.70 -11.97
CA LEU A 137 28.25 -1.49 -12.07
C LEU A 137 29.19 -0.99 -13.17
N ARG A 138 28.66 -0.33 -14.20
CA ARG A 138 29.44 0.27 -15.29
C ARG A 138 29.83 1.73 -15.04
N GLY A 139 29.42 2.30 -13.91
CA GLY A 139 29.67 3.72 -13.59
C GLY A 139 28.88 4.69 -14.46
N HIS A 140 27.80 4.25 -15.09
CA HIS A 140 26.95 5.09 -15.94
C HIS A 140 25.82 5.75 -15.13
N PRO A 141 25.31 6.91 -15.58
CA PRO A 141 24.13 7.53 -14.98
C PRO A 141 22.89 6.64 -15.13
N ILE A 142 22.02 6.63 -14.11
CA ILE A 142 20.73 5.89 -14.16
C ILE A 142 19.51 6.79 -14.33
N TYR A 143 19.60 8.05 -13.92
CA TYR A 143 18.49 9.00 -14.02
C TYR A 143 18.52 9.71 -15.37
N GLY A 144 17.34 9.97 -15.93
CA GLY A 144 17.17 10.60 -17.25
C GLY A 144 17.54 9.70 -18.44
N GLN A 145 17.96 8.46 -18.19
CA GLN A 145 18.28 7.50 -19.24
C GLN A 145 17.04 6.69 -19.64
N PRO A 146 16.62 6.72 -20.91
CA PRO A 146 15.51 5.92 -21.39
C PRO A 146 15.99 4.53 -21.82
N TRP A 147 15.25 3.48 -21.44
CA TRP A 147 15.54 2.10 -21.82
C TRP A 147 14.35 1.43 -22.53
N PRO A 148 13.99 1.87 -23.75
CA PRO A 148 12.78 1.41 -24.43
C PRO A 148 12.80 -0.08 -24.78
N TRP A 149 13.96 -0.66 -25.07
CA TRP A 149 14.11 -2.08 -25.42
C TRP A 149 13.67 -3.05 -24.31
N LEU A 150 13.62 -2.59 -23.05
CA LEU A 150 13.15 -3.42 -21.93
C LEU A 150 11.65 -3.75 -22.03
N PHE A 151 10.91 -2.97 -22.80
CA PHE A 151 9.45 -3.05 -22.91
C PHE A 151 8.99 -3.69 -24.23
N ASP A 152 9.90 -4.26 -25.01
CA ASP A 152 9.56 -4.97 -26.26
C ASP A 152 8.84 -6.31 -25.98
N SER A 153 8.99 -6.86 -24.77
CA SER A 153 8.31 -8.09 -24.36
C SER A 153 6.94 -7.81 -23.76
N SER A 154 5.93 -8.61 -24.14
CA SER A 154 4.56 -8.46 -23.64
C SER A 154 4.40 -8.71 -22.12
N SER A 155 5.43 -9.23 -21.45
CA SER A 155 5.44 -9.50 -20.01
C SER A 155 5.85 -8.29 -19.16
N VAL A 156 6.41 -7.23 -19.78
CA VAL A 156 6.88 -6.03 -19.08
C VAL A 156 5.90 -4.89 -19.35
N GLY A 157 5.22 -4.42 -18.30
CA GLY A 157 4.25 -3.35 -18.41
C GLY A 157 4.93 -2.01 -18.71
N ILE A 158 4.31 -1.16 -19.53
CA ILE A 158 4.82 0.19 -19.79
C ILE A 158 3.92 1.26 -19.18
N THR A 159 4.51 2.23 -18.48
CA THR A 159 3.77 3.37 -17.95
C THR A 159 3.50 4.40 -19.06
N LYS A 160 2.24 4.50 -19.45
CA LYS A 160 1.78 5.45 -20.49
C LYS A 160 1.49 6.82 -19.89
N THR A 161 1.70 7.89 -20.66
CA THR A 161 1.46 9.28 -20.23
C THR A 161 0.26 9.91 -20.93
N MET A 162 -0.39 10.88 -20.28
CA MET A 162 -1.56 11.58 -20.82
C MET A 162 -1.27 12.38 -22.09
N SER A 163 0.01 12.57 -22.45
CA SER A 163 0.47 13.19 -23.70
C SER A 163 0.66 12.18 -24.85
N GLY A 164 0.13 10.96 -24.72
CA GLY A 164 0.24 9.92 -25.74
C GLY A 164 1.63 9.31 -25.88
N GLY A 165 2.49 9.49 -24.87
CA GLY A 165 3.81 8.90 -24.80
C GLY A 165 3.88 7.80 -23.74
N ALA A 166 5.09 7.42 -23.39
CA ALA A 166 5.37 6.51 -22.29
C ALA A 166 6.65 6.91 -21.56
N ASP A 167 6.75 6.48 -20.31
CA ASP A 167 7.95 6.60 -19.50
C ASP A 167 8.78 5.31 -19.62
N TYR A 168 10.06 5.51 -19.90
CA TYR A 168 11.07 4.46 -20.11
C TYR A 168 12.24 4.59 -19.13
N THR A 169 12.13 5.47 -18.15
CA THR A 169 13.25 5.88 -17.30
C THR A 169 13.14 5.29 -15.90
N TYR A 170 14.26 5.30 -15.16
CA TYR A 170 14.26 4.89 -13.76
C TYR A 170 13.71 5.99 -12.84
N GLY A 171 12.50 5.77 -12.30
CA GLY A 171 11.78 6.74 -11.47
C GLY A 171 11.83 6.50 -9.96
N TYR A 172 12.82 5.77 -9.44
CA TYR A 172 12.88 5.40 -8.01
C TYR A 172 14.14 5.93 -7.30
N PRO A 173 14.09 6.15 -5.98
CA PRO A 173 15.28 6.34 -5.14
C PRO A 173 16.26 5.15 -5.25
N PRO A 174 17.57 5.39 -5.12
CA PRO A 174 18.56 4.47 -5.67
C PRO A 174 18.90 3.26 -4.78
N LEU A 175 18.45 3.21 -3.52
CA LEU A 175 18.90 2.18 -2.56
C LEU A 175 18.65 0.75 -3.07
N THR A 176 17.48 0.50 -3.66
CA THR A 176 17.16 -0.85 -4.16
C THR A 176 18.07 -1.24 -5.32
N ALA A 177 18.34 -0.32 -6.25
CA ALA A 177 19.28 -0.56 -7.35
C ALA A 177 20.73 -0.74 -6.85
N LEU A 178 21.16 0.06 -5.87
CA LEU A 178 22.47 -0.07 -5.22
C LEU A 178 22.65 -1.45 -4.56
N LEU A 179 21.62 -1.96 -3.88
CA LEU A 179 21.67 -3.30 -3.29
C LEU A 179 21.58 -4.41 -4.35
N ALA A 180 20.89 -4.16 -5.46
CA ALA A 180 20.81 -5.09 -6.58
C ALA A 180 22.11 -5.15 -7.40
N ALA A 181 22.92 -4.09 -7.45
CA ALA A 181 24.20 -4.06 -8.18
C ALA A 181 25.16 -5.22 -7.82
N PRO A 182 25.55 -5.45 -6.55
CA PRO A 182 26.43 -6.57 -6.22
C PRO A 182 25.80 -7.94 -6.51
N VAL A 183 24.47 -8.06 -6.42
CA VAL A 183 23.77 -9.30 -6.79
C VAL A 183 23.80 -9.50 -8.31
N HIS A 184 23.63 -8.42 -9.07
CA HIS A 184 23.64 -8.43 -10.53
C HIS A 184 25.04 -8.77 -11.08
N ALA A 185 26.10 -8.38 -10.38
CA ALA A 185 27.48 -8.78 -10.71
C ALA A 185 27.69 -10.31 -10.68
N VAL A 186 26.81 -11.06 -10.03
CA VAL A 186 26.83 -12.53 -9.98
C VAL A 186 25.74 -13.13 -10.87
N ILE A 187 24.51 -12.63 -10.77
CA ILE A 187 23.30 -13.27 -11.34
C ILE A 187 22.91 -12.71 -12.73
N HIS A 188 23.58 -11.66 -13.23
CA HIS A 188 23.52 -11.10 -14.61
C HIS A 188 22.11 -11.08 -15.25
N SER A 189 21.07 -10.88 -14.46
CA SER A 189 19.67 -10.96 -14.91
C SER A 189 18.75 -10.16 -14.00
N THR A 190 17.48 -10.07 -14.40
CA THR A 190 16.41 -9.40 -13.64
C THR A 190 16.18 -10.04 -12.27
N ALA A 191 16.57 -11.32 -12.12
CA ALA A 191 16.54 -12.04 -10.85
C ALA A 191 17.36 -11.36 -9.74
N ALA A 192 18.35 -10.52 -10.09
CA ALA A 192 19.10 -9.77 -9.10
C ALA A 192 18.22 -8.81 -8.28
N ALA A 193 17.33 -8.07 -8.96
CA ALA A 193 16.41 -7.15 -8.30
C ALA A 193 15.35 -7.91 -7.49
N THR A 194 14.78 -8.97 -8.07
CA THR A 194 13.72 -9.76 -7.42
C THR A 194 14.25 -10.56 -6.22
N LEU A 195 15.50 -11.00 -6.24
CA LEU A 195 16.16 -11.64 -5.11
C LEU A 195 16.32 -10.66 -3.94
N VAL A 196 16.74 -9.42 -4.19
CA VAL A 196 16.89 -8.39 -3.15
C VAL A 196 15.56 -8.12 -2.46
N THR A 197 14.49 -7.90 -3.21
CA THR A 197 13.16 -7.63 -2.64
C THR A 197 12.56 -8.85 -1.95
N THR A 198 12.78 -10.06 -2.47
CA THR A 198 12.33 -11.31 -1.84
C THR A 198 13.07 -11.59 -0.54
N ALA A 199 14.41 -11.45 -0.53
CA ALA A 199 15.22 -11.59 0.68
C ALA A 199 14.85 -10.53 1.73
N ALA A 200 14.62 -9.28 1.30
CA ALA A 200 14.15 -8.21 2.18
C ALA A 200 12.79 -8.58 2.80
N LEU A 201 11.81 -9.05 2.02
CA LEU A 201 10.50 -9.45 2.54
C LEU A 201 10.62 -10.57 3.58
N LEU A 202 11.40 -11.63 3.30
CA LEU A 202 11.62 -12.74 4.22
C LEU A 202 12.28 -12.27 5.51
N GLY A 203 13.36 -11.48 5.41
CA GLY A 203 14.04 -10.89 6.55
C GLY A 203 13.13 -9.95 7.36
N GLY A 204 12.32 -9.13 6.68
CA GLY A 204 11.36 -8.23 7.30
C GLY A 204 10.21 -8.94 8.00
N ALA A 205 9.72 -10.06 7.45
CA ALA A 205 8.72 -10.89 8.10
C ALA A 205 9.25 -11.49 9.41
N VAL A 206 10.48 -12.02 9.39
CA VAL A 206 11.17 -12.52 10.59
C VAL A 206 11.40 -11.39 11.59
N LEU A 207 11.88 -10.24 11.14
CA LEU A 207 12.11 -9.06 11.99
C LEU A 207 10.81 -8.61 12.67
N LEU A 208 9.72 -8.45 11.92
CA LEU A 208 8.42 -8.09 12.48
C LEU A 208 7.95 -9.15 13.49
N TRP A 209 8.05 -10.43 13.16
CA TRP A 209 7.71 -11.52 14.06
C TRP A 209 8.49 -11.44 15.40
N LEU A 210 9.77 -11.08 15.36
CA LEU A 210 10.60 -10.92 16.55
C LEU A 210 10.22 -9.68 17.38
N LEU A 211 9.91 -8.57 16.70
CA LEU A 211 9.57 -7.30 17.33
C LEU A 211 8.15 -7.28 17.92
N LEU A 212 7.24 -8.13 17.42
CA LEU A 212 5.87 -8.22 17.92
C LEU A 212 5.77 -8.96 19.27
N PRO A 213 4.87 -8.53 20.17
CA PRO A 213 4.53 -9.30 21.37
C PRO A 213 4.02 -10.70 21.00
N ALA A 214 4.31 -11.71 21.83
CA ALA A 214 4.01 -13.12 21.51
C ALA A 214 2.59 -13.37 20.95
N PRO A 215 1.50 -12.78 21.50
CA PRO A 215 0.14 -12.99 20.97
C PRO A 215 -0.09 -12.50 19.54
N TRP A 216 0.76 -11.60 19.03
CA TRP A 216 0.63 -10.95 17.72
C TRP A 216 1.60 -11.51 16.68
N ARG A 217 2.58 -12.33 17.07
CA ARG A 217 3.69 -12.74 16.21
C ARG A 217 3.25 -13.41 14.91
N SER A 218 2.32 -14.35 14.98
CA SER A 218 1.76 -15.01 13.79
C SER A 218 1.03 -14.06 12.85
N GLY A 219 0.58 -12.90 13.34
CA GLY A 219 0.08 -11.83 12.49
C GLY A 219 1.11 -11.39 11.46
N ALA A 220 2.40 -11.33 11.81
CA ALA A 220 3.47 -10.98 10.88
C ALA A 220 3.54 -11.95 9.71
N THR A 221 3.45 -13.26 9.99
CA THR A 221 3.38 -14.29 8.96
C THR A 221 2.17 -14.09 8.05
N ALA A 222 1.00 -13.81 8.63
CA ALA A 222 -0.23 -13.64 7.88
C ALA A 222 -0.15 -12.47 6.88
N VAL A 223 0.24 -11.28 7.36
CA VAL A 223 0.24 -10.05 6.56
C VAL A 223 1.42 -9.99 5.59
N CYS A 224 2.60 -10.51 5.97
CA CYS A 224 3.78 -10.45 5.11
C CYS A 224 3.83 -11.56 4.06
N LEU A 225 3.44 -12.79 4.41
CA LEU A 225 3.70 -13.98 3.58
C LEU A 225 2.42 -14.76 3.25
N GLY A 226 1.45 -14.78 4.18
CA GLY A 226 0.28 -15.64 4.14
C GLY A 226 -0.62 -15.45 2.94
N PHE A 227 -1.09 -14.22 2.71
CA PHE A 227 -2.06 -13.93 1.64
C PHE A 227 -1.49 -14.01 0.21
N GLY A 228 -0.20 -14.26 0.04
CA GLY A 228 0.46 -14.35 -1.28
C GLY A 228 0.64 -13.02 -2.03
N PHE A 229 -0.03 -11.96 -1.59
CA PHE A 229 0.04 -10.63 -2.20
C PHE A 229 1.44 -10.00 -2.13
N LEU A 230 1.97 -9.80 -0.91
CA LEU A 230 3.30 -9.22 -0.71
C LEU A 230 4.43 -10.04 -1.34
N PRO A 231 4.42 -11.39 -1.25
CA PRO A 231 5.34 -12.22 -2.02
C PRO A 231 5.28 -11.94 -3.52
N GLY A 232 4.07 -11.77 -4.09
CA GLY A 232 3.91 -11.38 -5.50
C GLY A 232 4.63 -10.08 -5.87
N TYR A 233 4.53 -9.04 -5.05
CA TYR A 233 5.28 -7.79 -5.25
C TYR A 233 6.78 -7.96 -5.06
N ALA A 234 7.20 -8.83 -4.15
CA ALA A 234 8.62 -9.13 -3.96
C ALA A 234 9.21 -9.85 -5.17
N TYR A 235 8.50 -10.83 -5.73
CA TYR A 235 8.89 -11.52 -6.97
C TYR A 235 8.91 -10.60 -8.19
N SER A 236 8.10 -9.54 -8.15
CA SER A 236 8.03 -8.51 -9.18
C SER A 236 9.25 -7.57 -9.16
N GLY A 237 10.06 -7.60 -8.09
CA GLY A 237 11.22 -6.72 -7.94
C GLY A 237 10.86 -5.31 -7.46
N TYR A 238 9.71 -5.17 -6.79
CA TYR A 238 9.11 -3.87 -6.48
C TYR A 238 9.86 -3.15 -5.33
N PRO A 239 10.48 -1.96 -5.56
CA PRO A 239 11.28 -1.26 -4.54
C PRO A 239 10.54 -0.93 -3.24
N ALA A 240 9.21 -0.76 -3.29
CA ALA A 240 8.43 -0.47 -2.08
C ALA A 240 8.42 -1.61 -1.06
N VAL A 241 8.73 -2.86 -1.47
CA VAL A 241 8.91 -3.97 -0.52
C VAL A 241 10.11 -3.70 0.38
N LEU A 242 11.22 -3.20 -0.16
CA LEU A 242 12.38 -2.81 0.65
C LEU A 242 12.04 -1.62 1.57
N ALA A 243 11.34 -0.61 1.05
CA ALA A 243 10.88 0.52 1.86
C ALA A 243 10.00 0.07 3.04
N LEU A 244 9.02 -0.80 2.78
CA LEU A 244 8.16 -1.40 3.80
C LEU A 244 8.98 -2.04 4.91
N VAL A 245 9.95 -2.89 4.54
CA VAL A 245 10.76 -3.64 5.51
C VAL A 245 11.59 -2.69 6.38
N LEU A 246 12.15 -1.64 5.79
CA LEU A 246 12.87 -0.59 6.51
C LEU A 246 11.94 0.26 7.38
N LEU A 247 10.66 0.39 7.04
CA LEU A 247 9.66 1.09 7.87
C LEU A 247 9.17 0.26 9.06
N ILE A 248 9.37 -1.05 9.09
CA ILE A 248 9.00 -1.90 10.24
C ILE A 248 9.62 -1.41 11.56
N PRO A 249 10.96 -1.30 11.70
CA PRO A 249 11.56 -0.82 12.94
C PRO A 249 11.15 0.63 13.26
N VAL A 250 10.87 1.45 12.25
CA VAL A 250 10.43 2.85 12.39
C VAL A 250 9.10 2.94 13.13
N VAL A 251 8.13 2.08 12.83
CA VAL A 251 6.77 2.17 13.39
C VAL A 251 6.55 1.30 14.62
N VAL A 252 7.37 0.26 14.83
CA VAL A 252 7.31 -0.57 16.04
C VAL A 252 7.70 0.29 17.24
N ARG A 253 6.77 0.44 18.18
CA ARG A 253 6.95 1.23 19.42
C ARG A 253 7.47 2.65 19.17
N TRP A 254 7.04 3.28 18.07
CA TRP A 254 7.51 4.62 17.72
C TRP A 254 7.23 5.68 18.81
N THR A 255 6.25 5.43 19.69
CA THR A 255 5.95 6.28 20.85
C THR A 255 7.07 6.31 21.89
N ASP A 256 7.98 5.34 21.87
CA ASP A 256 9.10 5.25 22.82
C ASP A 256 10.35 5.98 22.30
N THR A 257 10.39 6.29 21.00
CA THR A 257 11.52 6.96 20.34
C THR A 257 11.83 8.30 21.00
N GLY A 258 13.02 8.46 21.56
CA GLY A 258 13.41 9.73 22.18
C GLY A 258 12.83 10.00 23.57
N ALA A 259 12.21 8.99 24.22
CA ALA A 259 11.74 9.10 25.60
C ALA A 259 12.87 9.56 26.53
N GLY A 260 12.55 10.40 27.52
CA GLY A 260 13.55 11.02 28.40
C GLY A 260 14.49 12.02 27.70
N GLY A 261 14.20 12.43 26.45
CA GLY A 261 14.93 13.48 25.74
C GLY A 261 16.18 13.02 24.98
N ARG A 262 16.45 11.72 24.91
CA ARG A 262 17.60 11.13 24.20
C ARG A 262 17.12 10.08 23.20
N LEU A 263 17.64 10.11 21.97
CA LEU A 263 17.27 9.10 20.96
C LEU A 263 17.71 7.69 21.34
N GLY A 264 18.87 7.56 22.01
CA GLY A 264 19.50 6.28 22.25
C GLY A 264 19.86 5.54 20.95
N LEU A 265 20.47 4.36 21.08
CA LEU A 265 20.76 3.51 19.94
C LEU A 265 19.50 3.11 19.15
N PRO A 266 18.37 2.71 19.80
CA PRO A 266 17.17 2.32 19.07
C PRO A 266 16.58 3.45 18.22
N GLY A 267 16.52 4.68 18.76
CA GLY A 267 16.01 5.83 18.01
C GLY A 267 16.92 6.24 16.84
N VAL A 268 18.24 6.07 16.98
CA VAL A 268 19.18 6.27 15.86
C VAL A 268 18.95 5.22 14.78
N VAL A 269 18.87 3.93 15.13
CA VAL A 269 18.59 2.86 14.15
C VAL A 269 17.27 3.11 13.42
N GLN A 270 16.22 3.51 14.14
CA GLN A 270 14.94 3.89 13.53
C GLN A 270 15.08 5.08 12.56
N ALA A 271 15.86 6.11 12.90
CA ALA A 271 16.09 7.24 12.01
C ALA A 271 16.87 6.82 10.75
N LEU A 272 17.92 6.00 10.90
CA LEU A 272 18.67 5.43 9.77
C LEU A 272 17.74 4.63 8.85
N CYS A 273 16.89 3.76 9.42
CA CYS A 273 15.91 2.98 8.68
C CYS A 273 14.88 3.86 7.95
N LEU A 274 14.42 4.96 8.55
CA LEU A 274 13.53 5.92 7.88
C LEU A 274 14.21 6.58 6.69
N GLY A 275 15.45 7.05 6.85
CA GLY A 275 16.23 7.64 5.77
C GLY A 275 16.48 6.68 4.62
N ALA A 276 16.85 5.43 4.96
CA ALA A 276 17.02 4.35 3.99
C ALA A 276 15.71 3.98 3.28
N ALA A 277 14.58 3.92 3.99
CA ALA A 277 13.26 3.69 3.38
C ALA A 277 12.90 4.80 2.38
N CYS A 278 13.16 6.07 2.73
CA CYS A 278 12.96 7.19 1.82
C CYS A 278 13.92 7.15 0.61
N ALA A 279 15.06 6.46 0.75
CA ALA A 279 16.05 6.28 -0.29
C ALA A 279 15.86 5.00 -1.12
N SER A 280 14.88 4.15 -0.78
CA SER A 280 14.46 3.02 -1.62
C SER A 280 13.18 3.32 -2.41
N GLN A 281 12.20 4.03 -1.82
CA GLN A 281 10.94 4.33 -2.51
C GLN A 281 10.16 5.53 -1.91
N GLN A 282 9.51 6.32 -2.76
CA GLN A 282 8.83 7.58 -2.40
C GLN A 282 7.60 7.44 -1.47
N LEU A 283 6.94 6.28 -1.39
CA LEU A 283 5.81 6.02 -0.49
C LEU A 283 6.22 6.27 0.97
N ALA A 284 7.47 5.99 1.34
CA ALA A 284 7.97 6.29 2.68
C ALA A 284 7.91 7.80 3.03
N TRP A 285 7.97 8.68 2.02
CA TRP A 285 7.88 10.13 2.23
C TRP A 285 6.52 10.55 2.77
N PHE A 286 5.45 9.79 2.47
CA PHE A 286 4.09 10.11 2.91
C PHE A 286 3.84 9.75 4.38
N LEU A 287 4.51 8.72 4.92
CA LEU A 287 4.45 8.37 6.34
C LEU A 287 5.24 9.34 7.22
N THR A 288 6.38 9.82 6.70
CA THR A 288 7.33 10.69 7.43
C THR A 288 6.66 11.87 8.15
N PRO A 289 5.86 12.75 7.49
CA PRO A 289 5.28 13.91 8.17
C PRO A 289 4.31 13.51 9.30
N PHE A 290 3.55 12.42 9.14
CA PHE A 290 2.64 11.93 10.19
C PHE A 290 3.43 11.41 11.40
N LEU A 291 4.51 10.67 11.14
CA LEU A 291 5.40 10.18 12.20
C LEU A 291 6.06 11.34 12.96
N LEU A 292 6.57 12.36 12.26
CA LEU A 292 7.24 13.49 12.90
C LEU A 292 6.26 14.34 13.73
N VAL A 293 5.03 14.55 13.24
CA VAL A 293 3.97 15.21 14.01
C VAL A 293 3.61 14.38 15.25
N GLY A 294 3.45 13.07 15.11
CA GLY A 294 3.18 12.17 16.23
C GLY A 294 4.31 12.19 17.26
N LEU A 295 5.56 12.07 16.82
CA LEU A 295 6.74 12.06 17.67
C LEU A 295 6.87 13.38 18.44
N TYR A 296 6.72 14.51 17.75
CA TYR A 296 6.73 15.83 18.37
C TYR A 296 5.61 15.95 19.43
N ALA A 297 4.40 15.53 19.10
CA ALA A 297 3.27 15.61 20.01
C ALA A 297 3.48 14.78 21.28
N VAL A 298 3.92 13.52 21.13
CA VAL A 298 4.21 12.64 22.27
C VAL A 298 5.33 13.23 23.12
N ARG A 299 6.47 13.58 22.51
CA ARG A 299 7.63 14.10 23.25
C ARG A 299 7.38 15.46 23.88
N ARG A 300 6.57 16.32 23.26
CA ARG A 300 6.18 17.60 23.85
C ARG A 300 5.26 17.43 25.06
N GLY A 301 4.39 16.43 25.03
CA GLY A 301 3.54 16.08 26.18
C GLY A 301 4.34 15.64 27.40
N GLU A 302 5.48 14.99 27.18
CA GLU A 302 6.37 14.46 28.22
C GLU A 302 7.42 15.48 28.70
N LEU A 303 8.11 16.14 27.76
CA LEU A 303 9.35 16.89 28.03
C LEU A 303 9.21 18.41 27.87
N GLY A 304 8.05 18.89 27.41
CA GLY A 304 7.86 20.28 26.99
C GLY A 304 8.44 20.57 25.58
N PRO A 305 8.29 21.81 25.09
CA PRO A 305 8.46 22.12 23.66
C PRO A 305 9.91 22.07 23.16
N ARG A 306 10.87 22.62 23.91
CA ARG A 306 12.27 22.72 23.46
C ARG A 306 12.96 21.34 23.41
N PRO A 307 12.90 20.48 24.45
CA PRO A 307 13.52 19.17 24.38
C PRO A 307 12.87 18.26 23.34
N ALA A 308 11.54 18.34 23.18
CA ALA A 308 10.82 17.63 22.13
C ALA A 308 11.29 18.01 20.72
N LEU A 309 11.45 19.31 20.46
CA LEU A 309 12.00 19.80 19.19
C LEU A 309 13.42 19.27 18.98
N GLY A 310 14.27 19.25 20.02
CA GLY A 310 15.62 18.70 19.93
C GLY A 310 15.66 17.22 19.57
N VAL A 311 14.76 16.41 20.13
CA VAL A 311 14.62 14.97 19.78
C VAL A 311 14.21 14.81 18.32
N VAL A 312 13.15 15.51 17.91
CA VAL A 312 12.63 15.42 16.54
C VAL A 312 13.65 15.93 15.52
N ALA A 313 14.38 17.00 15.84
CA ALA A 313 15.44 17.55 14.98
C ALA A 313 16.60 16.56 14.81
N ARG A 314 17.04 15.89 15.89
CA ARG A 314 18.08 14.85 15.78
C ARG A 314 17.59 13.64 14.98
N TYR A 315 16.37 13.18 15.23
CA TYR A 315 15.79 12.05 14.50
C TYR A 315 15.67 12.36 13.01
N THR A 316 15.10 13.52 12.67
CA THR A 316 14.95 14.00 11.29
C THR A 316 16.30 14.24 10.63
N GLY A 317 17.24 14.85 11.34
CA GLY A 317 18.60 15.10 10.86
C GLY A 317 19.34 13.80 10.53
N THR A 318 19.27 12.79 11.41
CA THR A 318 19.85 11.47 11.14
C THR A 318 19.20 10.81 9.91
N ALA A 319 17.87 10.81 9.81
CA ALA A 319 17.17 10.25 8.65
C ALA A 319 17.54 10.98 7.34
N ALA A 320 17.55 12.31 7.37
CA ALA A 320 17.91 13.15 6.22
C ALA A 320 19.37 12.93 5.79
N LEU A 321 20.31 12.81 6.74
CA LEU A 321 21.70 12.50 6.45
C LEU A 321 21.87 11.12 5.83
N THR A 322 21.15 10.10 6.32
CA THR A 322 21.16 8.76 5.69
C THR A 322 20.63 8.79 4.27
N TRP A 323 19.48 9.45 4.07
CA TRP A 323 18.89 9.62 2.74
C TRP A 323 19.86 10.35 1.80
N ALA A 324 20.45 11.45 2.26
CA ALA A 324 21.41 12.23 1.49
C ALA A 324 22.66 11.43 1.16
N ALA A 325 23.23 10.68 2.12
CA ALA A 325 24.42 9.87 1.90
C ALA A 325 24.20 8.79 0.83
N ILE A 326 23.04 8.13 0.83
CA ILE A 326 22.68 7.13 -0.18
C ILE A 326 22.49 7.77 -1.57
N ASN A 327 21.92 8.98 -1.62
CA ASN A 327 21.66 9.69 -2.88
C ASN A 327 22.86 10.50 -3.39
N ALA A 328 23.89 10.74 -2.56
CA ALA A 328 24.93 11.73 -2.82
C ALA A 328 25.63 11.50 -4.17
N TYR A 329 26.03 10.26 -4.45
CA TYR A 329 26.68 9.89 -5.71
C TYR A 329 25.85 10.30 -6.93
N PHE A 330 24.57 9.92 -6.95
CA PHE A 330 23.66 10.20 -8.07
C PHE A 330 23.33 11.69 -8.21
N ALA A 331 23.13 12.37 -7.08
CA ALA A 331 22.89 13.81 -7.05
C ALA A 331 24.10 14.60 -7.58
N THR A 332 25.33 14.12 -7.34
CA THR A 332 26.55 14.77 -7.84
C THR A 332 26.83 14.51 -9.33
N GLN A 333 26.29 13.44 -9.92
CA GLN A 333 26.44 13.17 -11.35
C GLN A 333 25.66 14.19 -12.20
N ASP A 334 24.38 14.41 -11.87
CA ASP A 334 23.51 15.40 -12.51
C ASP A 334 22.31 15.68 -11.59
N PHE A 335 22.38 16.78 -10.84
CA PHE A 335 21.36 17.12 -9.84
C PHE A 335 19.96 17.37 -10.44
N PRO A 336 19.79 18.19 -11.50
CA PRO A 336 18.50 18.35 -12.16
C PRO A 336 17.87 17.02 -12.60
N THR A 337 18.65 16.16 -13.25
CA THR A 337 18.16 14.88 -13.79
C THR A 337 17.83 13.90 -12.67
N TRP A 338 18.67 13.81 -11.63
CA TRP A 338 18.38 13.04 -10.42
C TRP A 338 17.09 13.50 -9.74
N LEU A 339 16.93 14.80 -9.50
CA LEU A 339 15.74 15.35 -8.84
C LEU A 339 14.48 15.12 -9.68
N HIS A 340 14.57 15.31 -11.00
CA HIS A 340 13.47 15.03 -11.92
C HIS A 340 13.07 13.54 -11.88
N GLY A 341 14.05 12.63 -11.90
CA GLY A 341 13.81 11.19 -11.77
C GLY A 341 13.12 10.80 -10.46
N LEU A 342 13.55 11.37 -9.33
CA LEU A 342 12.91 11.12 -8.03
C LEU A 342 11.47 11.64 -7.95
N LEU A 343 11.18 12.76 -8.60
CA LEU A 343 9.85 13.39 -8.64
C LEU A 343 8.98 12.90 -9.79
N LEU A 344 9.51 12.03 -10.66
CA LEU A 344 8.82 11.57 -11.85
C LEU A 344 7.46 10.93 -11.53
N PRO A 345 7.30 10.07 -10.50
CA PRO A 345 5.99 9.51 -10.17
C PRO A 345 4.92 10.56 -9.82
N LEU A 346 5.34 11.75 -9.35
CA LEU A 346 4.45 12.86 -9.00
C LEU A 346 4.14 13.78 -10.18
N THR A 347 4.98 13.79 -11.22
CA THR A 347 4.96 14.81 -12.29
C THR A 347 4.71 14.24 -13.68
N GLN A 348 4.91 12.93 -13.91
CA GLN A 348 4.87 12.27 -15.21
C GLN A 348 3.52 12.31 -15.95
N LYS A 349 2.44 12.74 -15.28
CA LYS A 349 1.06 12.73 -15.80
C LYS A 349 0.73 11.39 -16.45
N ALA A 350 0.95 10.29 -15.72
CA ALA A 350 0.65 8.96 -16.22
C ALA A 350 -0.86 8.78 -16.45
N ILE A 351 -1.22 7.91 -17.38
CA ILE A 351 -2.62 7.56 -17.67
C ILE A 351 -3.27 6.94 -16.43
N LEU A 352 -4.59 7.05 -16.36
CA LEU A 352 -5.41 6.46 -15.30
C LEU A 352 -5.18 4.96 -15.21
N HIS A 353 -4.87 4.50 -13.99
CA HIS A 353 -4.67 3.09 -13.71
C HIS A 353 -4.92 2.77 -12.23
N GLY A 354 -5.63 1.67 -11.96
CA GLY A 354 -5.94 1.18 -10.61
C GLY A 354 -7.45 1.15 -10.28
N GLN A 355 -7.76 0.96 -9.01
CA GLN A 355 -9.07 0.55 -8.49
C GLN A 355 -9.73 1.60 -7.57
N GLY A 356 -9.19 2.83 -7.52
CA GLY A 356 -9.72 3.91 -6.68
C GLY A 356 -10.86 4.70 -7.27
N LEU A 357 -11.11 5.87 -6.68
CA LEU A 357 -12.24 6.74 -7.02
C LEU A 357 -12.17 7.31 -8.44
N MET A 358 -10.96 7.43 -9.01
CA MET A 358 -10.77 7.77 -10.43
C MET A 358 -11.46 6.79 -11.38
N GLY A 359 -11.74 5.56 -10.90
CA GLY A 359 -12.53 4.56 -11.59
C GLY A 359 -13.93 5.02 -11.97
N ILE A 360 -14.51 6.04 -11.32
CA ILE A 360 -15.78 6.65 -11.75
C ILE A 360 -15.63 7.29 -13.13
N SER A 361 -14.61 8.15 -13.30
CA SER A 361 -14.33 8.81 -14.57
C SER A 361 -13.82 7.84 -15.63
N TYR A 362 -13.15 6.76 -15.20
CA TYR A 362 -12.61 5.75 -16.11
C TYR A 362 -13.70 4.74 -16.51
N TYR A 363 -14.25 3.96 -15.57
CA TYR A 363 -15.09 2.79 -15.83
C TYR A 363 -16.60 3.08 -15.94
N PHE A 364 -17.11 4.02 -15.15
CA PHE A 364 -18.57 4.14 -14.93
C PHE A 364 -19.22 5.30 -15.67
N THR A 365 -18.44 6.26 -16.18
CA THR A 365 -18.93 7.43 -16.91
C THR A 365 -18.27 7.53 -18.28
N ALA A 366 -18.75 8.47 -19.11
CA ALA A 366 -18.16 8.75 -20.42
C ALA A 366 -16.83 9.52 -20.35
N GLY A 367 -16.31 9.83 -19.15
CA GLY A 367 -15.04 10.51 -18.95
C GLY A 367 -15.16 11.73 -18.03
N SER A 368 -14.11 12.56 -18.02
CA SER A 368 -14.04 13.77 -17.21
C SER A 368 -13.10 14.82 -17.83
N ARG A 369 -13.54 16.07 -17.83
CA ARG A 369 -12.74 17.24 -18.24
C ARG A 369 -11.85 17.81 -17.12
N HIS A 370 -11.93 17.27 -15.91
CA HIS A 370 -11.22 17.78 -14.73
C HIS A 370 -10.48 16.65 -14.00
N LEU A 371 -9.72 15.82 -14.71
CA LEU A 371 -9.01 14.71 -14.08
C LEU A 371 -7.96 15.15 -13.07
N ASP A 372 -7.34 16.31 -13.26
CA ASP A 372 -6.38 16.90 -12.32
C ASP A 372 -6.99 17.09 -10.92
N TYR A 373 -8.31 17.20 -10.81
CA TYR A 373 -8.99 17.35 -9.52
C TYR A 373 -8.92 16.09 -8.65
N TYR A 374 -8.68 14.90 -9.23
CA TYR A 374 -8.35 13.71 -8.44
C TYR A 374 -7.00 13.86 -7.73
N SER A 375 -5.98 14.39 -8.43
CA SER A 375 -4.68 14.70 -7.83
C SER A 375 -4.80 15.77 -6.75
N TYR A 376 -5.58 16.83 -6.99
CA TYR A 376 -5.86 17.85 -5.97
C TYR A 376 -6.62 17.26 -4.77
N ALA A 377 -7.61 16.42 -5.01
CA ALA A 377 -8.34 15.74 -3.94
C ALA A 377 -7.43 14.86 -3.08
N SER A 378 -6.52 14.11 -3.71
CA SER A 378 -5.51 13.29 -3.02
C SER A 378 -4.60 14.14 -2.13
N LEU A 379 -4.04 15.24 -2.66
CA LEU A 379 -3.18 16.16 -1.91
C LEU A 379 -3.93 16.82 -0.74
N LEU A 380 -5.13 17.34 -1.00
CA LEU A 380 -5.97 17.97 0.02
C LEU A 380 -6.38 16.97 1.10
N LEU A 381 -6.65 15.71 0.74
CA LEU A 381 -6.94 14.66 1.71
C LEU A 381 -5.72 14.38 2.58
N LEU A 382 -4.53 14.26 1.99
CA LEU A 382 -3.29 14.05 2.75
C LEU A 382 -3.04 15.18 3.76
N LEU A 383 -3.18 16.44 3.33
CA LEU A 383 -3.02 17.61 4.19
C LEU A 383 -4.10 17.67 5.27
N GLY A 384 -5.36 17.38 4.92
CA GLY A 384 -6.48 17.32 5.86
C GLY A 384 -6.29 16.23 6.92
N LEU A 385 -5.80 15.05 6.54
CA LEU A 385 -5.48 13.95 7.45
C LEU A 385 -4.26 14.25 8.33
N LEU A 386 -3.24 14.94 7.80
CA LEU A 386 -2.09 15.40 8.59
C LEU A 386 -2.53 16.42 9.65
N ALA A 387 -3.37 17.39 9.27
CA ALA A 387 -3.97 18.35 10.19
C ALA A 387 -4.87 17.65 11.23
N ALA A 388 -5.69 16.67 10.82
CA ALA A 388 -6.50 15.88 11.74
C ALA A 388 -5.62 15.09 12.72
N THR A 389 -4.49 14.54 12.25
CA THR A 389 -3.50 13.86 13.10
C THR A 389 -2.92 14.81 14.14
N LEU A 390 -2.53 16.02 13.76
CA LEU A 390 -2.04 17.04 14.68
C LEU A 390 -3.09 17.43 15.75
N LEU A 391 -4.34 17.59 15.33
CA LEU A 391 -5.44 18.04 16.19
C LEU A 391 -6.01 16.95 17.10
N PHE A 392 -5.92 15.68 16.67
CA PHE A 392 -6.53 14.53 17.35
C PHE A 392 -5.54 13.41 17.61
N VAL A 393 -4.25 13.71 17.79
CA VAL A 393 -3.15 12.74 17.94
C VAL A 393 -3.40 11.70 19.02
N ARG A 394 -4.07 12.07 20.13
CA ARG A 394 -4.40 11.14 21.22
C ARG A 394 -5.30 9.99 20.78
N ARG A 395 -6.12 10.22 19.75
CA ARG A 395 -7.05 9.24 19.18
C ARG A 395 -6.52 8.62 17.89
N LEU A 396 -5.92 9.45 17.02
CA LEU A 396 -5.45 9.04 15.70
C LEU A 396 -4.01 8.50 15.69
N GLY A 397 -3.26 8.67 16.78
CA GLY A 397 -1.86 8.24 16.88
C GLY A 397 -1.61 6.76 16.52
N PRO A 398 -2.46 5.79 16.89
CA PRO A 398 -2.25 4.41 16.46
C PRO A 398 -2.50 4.21 14.96
N ALA A 399 -3.25 5.11 14.32
CA ALA A 399 -3.62 5.05 12.91
C ALA A 399 -2.62 5.80 11.99
N ILE A 400 -1.51 6.36 12.51
CA ILE A 400 -0.55 7.11 11.68
C ILE A 400 0.06 6.25 10.57
N THR A 401 0.07 4.92 10.72
CA THR A 401 0.54 3.98 9.72
C THR A 401 -0.52 3.64 8.67
N VAL A 402 -1.75 4.11 8.81
CA VAL A 402 -2.89 3.89 7.90
C VAL A 402 -3.24 5.18 7.15
N LEU A 403 -3.34 6.30 7.87
CA LEU A 403 -3.86 7.57 7.36
C LEU A 403 -3.19 8.10 6.09
N PRO A 404 -1.84 8.08 5.95
CA PRO A 404 -1.18 8.63 4.76
C PRO A 404 -1.69 7.97 3.47
N TRP A 405 -1.96 6.67 3.53
CA TRP A 405 -2.27 5.87 2.34
C TRP A 405 -3.66 6.16 1.79
N LEU A 406 -4.60 6.60 2.63
CA LEU A 406 -5.97 6.95 2.22
C LEU A 406 -6.00 7.99 1.09
N SER A 407 -5.00 8.87 1.03
CA SER A 407 -4.85 9.85 -0.05
C SER A 407 -4.72 9.21 -1.43
N PHE A 408 -4.07 8.05 -1.55
CA PHE A 408 -3.87 7.37 -2.84
C PHE A 408 -5.15 6.83 -3.45
N TYR A 409 -6.22 6.66 -2.66
CA TYR A 409 -7.51 6.19 -3.17
C TYR A 409 -8.15 7.21 -4.11
N LEU A 410 -7.79 8.48 -3.93
CA LEU A 410 -8.26 9.60 -4.75
C LEU A 410 -7.31 9.92 -5.90
N ALA A 411 -6.10 9.35 -5.95
CA ALA A 411 -5.11 9.67 -6.97
C ALA A 411 -5.55 9.18 -8.37
N THR A 412 -5.06 9.86 -9.42
CA THR A 412 -5.29 9.46 -10.82
C THR A 412 -4.68 8.09 -11.15
N ARG A 413 -3.58 7.73 -10.46
CA ARG A 413 -3.09 6.36 -10.34
C ARG A 413 -3.38 5.84 -8.94
N SER A 414 -4.56 5.30 -8.71
CA SER A 414 -4.95 4.70 -7.43
C SER A 414 -4.78 3.18 -7.47
N GLN A 415 -3.54 2.71 -7.33
CA GLN A 415 -3.27 1.28 -7.23
C GLN A 415 -3.56 0.79 -5.80
N ASP A 416 -4.37 -0.26 -5.69
CA ASP A 416 -4.61 -0.99 -4.44
C ASP A 416 -3.31 -1.51 -3.78
N GLY A 417 -2.29 -1.79 -4.61
CA GLY A 417 -0.91 -2.09 -4.19
C GLY A 417 -0.35 -1.16 -3.13
N TYR A 418 -0.59 0.15 -3.22
CA TYR A 418 -0.04 1.12 -2.27
C TYR A 418 -0.55 0.91 -0.84
N PHE A 419 -1.76 0.37 -0.68
CA PHE A 419 -2.37 0.09 0.61
C PHE A 419 -1.93 -1.27 1.12
N LEU A 420 -2.09 -2.27 0.27
CA LEU A 420 -1.90 -3.66 0.63
C LEU A 420 -0.45 -3.94 1.02
N MET A 421 0.52 -3.31 0.34
CA MET A 421 1.93 -3.42 0.71
C MET A 421 2.22 -2.88 2.11
N MET A 422 1.51 -1.85 2.57
CA MET A 422 1.79 -1.18 3.86
C MET A 422 1.03 -1.80 5.05
N THR A 423 0.19 -2.81 4.82
CA THR A 423 -0.58 -3.49 5.87
C THR A 423 0.25 -4.09 7.02
N PRO A 424 1.51 -4.54 6.83
CA PRO A 424 2.36 -4.95 7.96
C PRO A 424 2.65 -3.82 8.95
N LEU A 425 2.70 -2.57 8.49
CA LEU A 425 2.88 -1.40 9.36
C LEU A 425 1.62 -1.13 10.21
N TRP A 426 0.44 -1.53 9.73
CA TRP A 426 -0.82 -1.39 10.47
C TRP A 426 -0.85 -2.38 11.64
N LEU A 427 -0.44 -3.63 11.37
CA LEU A 427 -0.27 -4.66 12.39
C LEU A 427 0.78 -4.22 13.43
N ALA A 428 1.94 -3.73 12.98
CA ALA A 428 3.00 -3.25 13.86
C ALA A 428 2.50 -2.17 14.82
N ALA A 429 1.78 -1.16 14.30
CA ALA A 429 1.20 -0.10 15.13
C ALA A 429 0.13 -0.63 16.09
N ALA A 430 -0.81 -1.45 15.61
CA ALA A 430 -1.88 -2.02 16.43
C ALA A 430 -1.35 -2.83 17.63
N ALA A 431 -0.25 -3.56 17.42
CA ALA A 431 0.34 -4.41 18.43
C ALA A 431 1.29 -3.67 19.39
N THR A 432 1.82 -2.51 19.02
CA THR A 432 2.92 -1.85 19.76
C THR A 432 2.70 -0.40 20.16
N VAL A 433 1.59 0.21 19.73
CA VAL A 433 1.25 1.61 20.03
C VAL A 433 -0.04 1.67 20.87
N PRO A 434 0.03 1.41 22.18
CA PRO A 434 -1.15 1.43 23.03
C PRO A 434 -1.67 2.86 23.18
N ALA A 435 -3.00 3.02 23.25
CA ALA A 435 -3.64 4.33 23.45
C ALA A 435 -3.13 5.07 24.70
N ALA A 436 -2.74 4.33 25.74
CA ALA A 436 -2.14 4.87 26.96
C ALA A 436 -0.84 5.66 26.70
N ALA A 437 -0.01 5.23 25.74
CA ALA A 437 1.22 5.93 25.38
C ALA A 437 0.97 7.30 24.73
N LEU A 438 -0.26 7.53 24.25
CA LEU A 438 -0.69 8.77 23.61
C LEU A 438 -1.51 9.66 24.54
N ALA A 439 -1.83 9.22 25.76
CA ALA A 439 -2.72 9.94 26.68
C ALA A 439 -2.16 11.32 27.07
N SER A 440 -0.84 11.42 27.24
CA SER A 440 -0.13 12.65 27.56
C SER A 440 0.26 13.48 26.34
N ALA A 441 0.09 12.96 25.11
CA ALA A 441 0.53 13.64 23.91
C ALA A 441 -0.03 15.07 23.83
N TRP A 442 0.81 16.01 23.44
CA TRP A 442 0.42 17.40 23.24
C TRP A 442 -0.52 17.53 22.04
N GLN A 443 -1.55 18.35 22.21
CA GLN A 443 -2.48 18.72 21.14
C GLN A 443 -2.74 20.24 21.22
N PRO A 444 -2.88 20.94 20.08
CA PRO A 444 -3.28 22.34 20.08
C PRO A 444 -4.60 22.53 20.83
N ARG A 445 -4.66 23.50 21.75
CA ARG A 445 -5.91 23.92 22.37
C ARG A 445 -6.57 24.94 21.45
N ILE A 446 -7.68 24.57 20.81
CA ILE A 446 -8.48 25.53 20.05
C ILE A 446 -9.54 26.11 21.00
N PRO A 447 -9.40 27.38 21.43
CA PRO A 447 -10.41 28.01 22.26
C PRO A 447 -11.75 27.98 21.50
N ARG A 448 -12.83 27.60 22.19
CA ARG A 448 -14.21 27.43 21.67
C ARG A 448 -14.55 26.09 20.99
N LEU A 449 -13.62 25.16 20.78
CA LEU A 449 -13.90 23.82 20.20
C LEU A 449 -13.75 22.67 21.21
N THR A 450 -14.47 22.75 22.34
CA THR A 450 -14.39 21.74 23.41
C THR A 450 -15.35 20.57 23.20
N GLY A 451 -16.52 20.80 22.59
CA GLY A 451 -17.57 19.80 22.41
C GLY A 451 -17.29 18.75 21.32
N HIS A 452 -17.87 17.56 21.47
CA HIS A 452 -17.76 16.46 20.50
C HIS A 452 -18.27 16.85 19.11
N ARG A 453 -19.39 17.59 19.04
CA ARG A 453 -19.96 18.09 17.77
C ARG A 453 -19.00 19.04 17.05
N ALA A 454 -18.44 20.00 17.77
CA ALA A 454 -17.46 20.95 17.25
C ALA A 454 -16.21 20.26 16.67
N LYS A 455 -15.71 19.22 17.35
CA LYS A 455 -14.59 18.41 16.87
C LYS A 455 -14.95 17.60 15.62
N ALA A 456 -16.16 17.05 15.55
CA ALA A 456 -16.64 16.34 14.36
C ALA A 456 -16.78 17.28 13.16
N VAL A 457 -17.33 18.48 13.37
CA VAL A 457 -17.42 19.52 12.34
C VAL A 457 -16.04 19.94 11.85
N LEU A 458 -15.07 20.15 12.75
CA LEU A 458 -13.69 20.46 12.36
C LEU A 458 -13.07 19.33 11.54
N ALA A 459 -13.22 18.07 11.97
CA ALA A 459 -12.73 16.92 11.22
C ALA A 459 -13.37 16.83 9.82
N ALA A 460 -14.68 17.06 9.71
CA ALA A 460 -15.38 17.10 8.43
C ALA A 460 -14.88 18.26 7.55
N ALA A 461 -14.67 19.45 8.12
CA ALA A 461 -14.17 20.62 7.41
C ALA A 461 -12.76 20.40 6.85
N LEU A 462 -11.90 19.64 7.52
CA LEU A 462 -10.55 19.30 7.03
C LEU A 462 -10.57 18.39 5.79
N VAL A 463 -11.60 17.56 5.63
CA VAL A 463 -11.70 16.59 4.52
C VAL A 463 -12.64 17.10 3.42
N ALA A 464 -13.52 18.06 3.70
CA ALA A 464 -14.48 18.60 2.76
C ALA A 464 -13.86 19.11 1.43
N PRO A 465 -12.72 19.83 1.41
CA PRO A 465 -12.10 20.26 0.15
C PRO A 465 -11.70 19.08 -0.75
N ALA A 466 -11.20 18.00 -0.17
CA ALA A 466 -10.85 16.80 -0.93
C ALA A 466 -12.09 16.13 -1.54
N VAL A 467 -13.17 16.03 -0.76
CA VAL A 467 -14.45 15.48 -1.23
C VAL A 467 -15.03 16.34 -2.35
N ALA A 468 -14.97 17.67 -2.21
CA ALA A 468 -15.43 18.59 -3.25
C ALA A 468 -14.62 18.43 -4.55
N CYS A 469 -13.29 18.37 -4.48
CA CYS A 469 -12.46 18.14 -5.66
C CYS A 469 -12.76 16.79 -6.32
N ALA A 470 -12.87 15.72 -5.52
CA ALA A 470 -13.21 14.39 -6.02
C ALA A 470 -14.60 14.36 -6.69
N ALA A 471 -15.59 15.04 -6.10
CA ALA A 471 -16.93 15.15 -6.67
C ALA A 471 -16.92 15.93 -7.99
N VAL A 472 -16.17 17.03 -8.08
CA VAL A 472 -15.99 17.77 -9.33
C VAL A 472 -15.35 16.88 -10.39
N ALA A 473 -14.29 16.15 -10.06
CA ALA A 473 -13.63 15.24 -11.00
C ALA A 473 -14.59 14.17 -11.53
N ALA A 474 -15.36 13.54 -10.63
CA ALA A 474 -16.27 12.44 -10.93
C ALA A 474 -17.55 12.87 -11.67
N ALA A 475 -18.09 14.06 -11.37
CA ALA A 475 -19.33 14.57 -11.95
C ALA A 475 -19.12 15.39 -13.24
N SER A 476 -17.86 15.68 -13.58
CA SER A 476 -17.52 16.45 -14.78
C SER A 476 -17.84 15.70 -16.06
N ALA A 477 -18.53 16.36 -16.98
CA ALA A 477 -18.75 15.82 -18.32
C ALA A 477 -17.42 15.60 -19.08
N PRO A 478 -17.36 14.62 -20.00
CA PRO A 478 -16.22 14.48 -20.89
C PRO A 478 -16.06 15.72 -21.79
N PRO A 479 -14.83 16.15 -22.11
CA PRO A 479 -14.62 17.35 -22.94
C PRO A 479 -14.80 17.12 -24.44
N LEU A 480 -14.81 15.87 -24.89
CA LEU A 480 -14.99 15.51 -26.29
C LEU A 480 -16.30 14.76 -26.48
N ARG A 481 -16.98 15.01 -27.60
CA ARG A 481 -18.01 14.11 -28.12
C ARG A 481 -17.40 13.27 -29.23
N MET A 482 -17.47 11.95 -29.09
CA MET A 482 -16.90 11.03 -30.07
C MET A 482 -17.98 10.15 -30.70
N GLN A 483 -17.94 10.02 -32.02
CA GLN A 483 -18.67 9.01 -32.78
C GLN A 483 -17.65 8.10 -33.45
N VAL A 484 -17.75 6.80 -33.20
CA VAL A 484 -16.75 5.81 -33.62
C VAL A 484 -17.33 4.88 -34.66
N THR A 485 -16.67 4.78 -35.81
CA THR A 485 -17.03 3.86 -36.90
C THR A 485 -15.85 2.93 -37.19
N PRO A 486 -15.92 1.66 -36.75
CA PRO A 486 -14.86 0.68 -36.99
C PRO A 486 -14.87 0.15 -38.41
N SER A 487 -13.71 -0.27 -38.89
CA SER A 487 -13.59 -1.17 -40.04
C SER A 487 -12.94 -2.47 -39.60
N PHE A 488 -13.46 -3.56 -40.15
CA PHE A 488 -13.09 -4.91 -39.77
C PHE A 488 -12.46 -5.67 -40.94
N VAL A 489 -11.66 -6.66 -40.61
CA VAL A 489 -11.27 -7.75 -41.49
C VAL A 489 -11.59 -9.06 -40.77
N GLU A 490 -12.13 -10.03 -41.48
CA GLU A 490 -12.34 -11.37 -40.96
C GLU A 490 -11.08 -12.22 -41.18
N ARG A 491 -10.59 -12.87 -40.11
CA ARG A 491 -9.49 -13.82 -40.17
C ARG A 491 -9.79 -15.01 -39.27
N ALA A 492 -9.72 -16.23 -39.83
CA ALA A 492 -9.80 -17.48 -39.08
C ALA A 492 -10.96 -17.55 -38.07
N GLY A 493 -12.16 -17.09 -38.46
CA GLY A 493 -13.35 -17.10 -37.61
C GLY A 493 -13.43 -15.97 -36.57
N HIS A 494 -12.57 -14.96 -36.65
CA HIS A 494 -12.57 -13.78 -35.78
C HIS A 494 -12.64 -12.47 -36.57
N ARG A 495 -13.31 -11.45 -36.01
CA ARG A 495 -13.31 -10.07 -36.52
C ARG A 495 -12.17 -9.28 -35.89
N ASP A 496 -11.27 -8.78 -36.72
CA ASP A 496 -10.17 -7.91 -36.30
C ASP A 496 -10.45 -6.47 -36.76
N ILE A 497 -10.28 -5.52 -35.84
CA ILE A 497 -10.38 -4.09 -36.13
C ILE A 497 -9.07 -3.63 -36.76
N THR A 498 -9.13 -3.05 -37.96
CA THR A 498 -7.95 -2.53 -38.67
C THR A 498 -7.83 -1.01 -38.58
N ARG A 499 -8.97 -0.30 -38.48
CA ARG A 499 -9.04 1.16 -38.37
C ARG A 499 -10.33 1.59 -37.70
N LEU A 500 -10.33 2.76 -37.06
CA LEU A 500 -11.55 3.47 -36.68
C LEU A 500 -11.55 4.85 -37.35
N ALA A 501 -12.67 5.22 -37.96
CA ALA A 501 -12.98 6.61 -38.25
C ALA A 501 -13.68 7.20 -37.02
N VAL A 502 -13.13 8.26 -36.46
CA VAL A 502 -13.61 8.87 -35.21
C VAL A 502 -13.93 10.33 -35.48
N ARG A 503 -15.21 10.68 -35.48
CA ARG A 503 -15.63 12.09 -35.50
C ARG A 503 -15.56 12.63 -34.08
N VAL A 504 -14.68 13.60 -33.86
CA VAL A 504 -14.43 14.22 -32.56
C VAL A 504 -14.89 15.66 -32.61
N VAL A 505 -15.71 16.06 -31.64
CA VAL A 505 -16.09 17.45 -31.40
C VAL A 505 -15.55 17.86 -30.04
N ASN A 506 -14.74 18.90 -30.00
CA ASN A 506 -14.34 19.53 -28.76
C ASN A 506 -15.49 20.41 -28.27
N ILE A 507 -16.05 20.12 -27.10
CA ILE A 507 -17.18 20.90 -26.55
C ILE A 507 -16.72 21.93 -25.51
N THR A 508 -15.41 22.07 -25.27
CA THR A 508 -14.86 23.02 -24.32
C THR A 508 -14.38 24.31 -25.02
N GLY A 509 -14.20 25.35 -24.20
CA GLY A 509 -13.56 26.60 -24.59
C GLY A 509 -12.03 26.54 -24.66
N THR A 510 -11.43 25.35 -24.51
CA THR A 510 -9.97 25.18 -24.51
C THR A 510 -9.53 24.27 -25.65
N ARG A 511 -8.34 24.52 -26.19
CA ARG A 511 -7.71 23.68 -27.21
C ARG A 511 -7.27 22.34 -26.60
N LEU A 512 -7.47 21.24 -27.31
CA LEU A 512 -7.17 19.87 -26.83
C LEU A 512 -6.33 19.09 -27.84
N THR A 513 -5.38 18.30 -27.36
CA THR A 513 -4.54 17.40 -28.17
C THR A 513 -4.88 15.96 -27.78
N PRO A 514 -5.82 15.30 -28.47
CA PRO A 514 -6.29 13.97 -28.10
C PRO A 514 -5.30 12.87 -28.50
N HIS A 515 -5.11 11.91 -27.59
CA HIS A 515 -4.36 10.68 -27.81
C HIS A 515 -5.27 9.48 -27.56
N PHE A 516 -5.24 8.51 -28.47
CA PHE A 516 -6.24 7.44 -28.52
C PHE A 516 -5.66 6.12 -28.05
N ALA A 517 -6.40 5.41 -27.20
CA ALA A 517 -6.13 4.02 -26.84
C ALA A 517 -7.46 3.26 -26.74
N SER A 518 -7.42 1.95 -26.81
CA SER A 518 -8.60 1.12 -26.52
C SER A 518 -8.56 0.59 -25.10
N ARG A 519 -9.71 0.21 -24.56
CA ARG A 519 -9.81 -0.44 -23.25
C ARG A 519 -10.75 -1.63 -23.31
N PHE A 520 -10.31 -2.70 -22.66
CA PHE A 520 -11.12 -3.86 -22.30
C PHE A 520 -10.77 -4.24 -20.85
N GLY A 521 -11.74 -4.15 -19.94
CA GLY A 521 -11.49 -4.38 -18.51
C GLY A 521 -10.59 -3.30 -17.87
N GLN A 522 -9.61 -3.73 -17.06
CA GLN A 522 -8.69 -2.83 -16.35
C GLN A 522 -7.47 -2.49 -17.22
N GLY A 523 -7.18 -1.19 -17.38
CA GLY A 523 -6.02 -0.70 -18.15
C GLY A 523 -6.32 -0.34 -19.61
N ALA A 524 -5.43 0.44 -20.21
CA ALA A 524 -5.53 0.85 -21.61
C ALA A 524 -4.55 0.02 -22.47
N SER A 525 -4.94 -0.24 -23.73
CA SER A 525 -4.03 -0.76 -24.76
C SER A 525 -2.90 0.22 -25.03
N ASP A 526 -1.92 -0.15 -25.85
CA ASP A 526 -0.95 0.83 -26.34
C ASP A 526 -1.64 1.88 -27.20
N TRP A 527 -0.91 2.98 -27.43
CA TRP A 527 -1.43 4.12 -28.17
C TRP A 527 -1.76 3.71 -29.61
N TRP A 528 -2.93 4.14 -30.05
CA TRP A 528 -3.39 4.01 -31.42
C TRP A 528 -2.85 5.20 -32.21
N THR A 529 -2.32 4.93 -33.39
CA THR A 529 -1.73 5.97 -34.25
C THR A 529 -2.84 6.66 -35.01
N ALA A 530 -2.97 7.98 -34.84
CA ALA A 530 -3.83 8.81 -35.68
C ALA A 530 -3.11 9.11 -37.01
N SER A 531 -3.53 8.46 -38.10
CA SER A 531 -2.96 8.67 -39.44
C SER A 531 -3.58 9.85 -40.19
N HIS A 532 -4.72 10.35 -39.72
CA HIS A 532 -5.41 11.51 -40.29
C HIS A 532 -6.13 12.29 -39.18
N GLY A 533 -6.40 13.58 -39.41
CA GLY A 533 -6.97 14.53 -38.46
C GLY A 533 -5.92 15.47 -37.86
N PRO A 534 -6.33 16.63 -37.31
CA PRO A 534 -5.39 17.60 -36.74
C PRO A 534 -4.84 17.07 -35.42
N ARG A 535 -3.53 17.24 -35.18
CA ARG A 535 -2.90 16.91 -33.90
C ARG A 535 -3.60 17.59 -32.72
N THR A 536 -4.09 18.79 -32.95
CA THR A 536 -4.70 19.63 -31.93
C THR A 536 -6.02 20.20 -32.43
N LEU A 537 -7.07 20.01 -31.63
CA LEU A 537 -8.42 20.45 -31.91
C LEU A 537 -8.70 21.76 -31.17
N ALA A 538 -9.05 22.81 -31.91
CA ALA A 538 -9.39 24.10 -31.33
C ALA A 538 -10.66 24.00 -30.45
N ALA A 539 -10.89 25.02 -29.62
CA ALA A 539 -12.12 25.14 -28.85
C ALA A 539 -13.34 25.08 -29.78
N HIS A 540 -14.37 24.35 -29.39
CA HIS A 540 -15.61 24.17 -30.16
C HIS A 540 -15.48 23.61 -31.59
N ALA A 541 -14.27 23.17 -31.99
CA ALA A 541 -14.02 22.65 -33.32
C ALA A 541 -14.34 21.14 -33.42
N SER A 542 -14.56 20.68 -34.66
CA SER A 542 -14.75 19.27 -34.97
C SER A 542 -13.77 18.79 -36.03
N ALA A 543 -13.33 17.53 -35.92
CA ALA A 543 -12.52 16.88 -36.94
C ALA A 543 -12.79 15.37 -36.99
N THR A 544 -12.48 14.77 -38.13
CA THR A 544 -12.51 13.32 -38.30
C THR A 544 -11.09 12.78 -38.23
N TYR A 545 -10.86 11.86 -37.29
CA TYR A 545 -9.61 11.15 -37.12
C TYR A 545 -9.70 9.76 -37.75
N VAL A 546 -8.61 9.30 -38.34
CA VAL A 546 -8.43 7.89 -38.70
C VAL A 546 -7.39 7.32 -37.77
N VAL A 547 -7.81 6.43 -36.86
CA VAL A 547 -6.93 5.82 -35.85
C VAL A 547 -6.71 4.34 -36.14
N ARG A 548 -5.47 3.87 -35.98
CA ARG A 548 -5.07 2.49 -36.22
C ARG A 548 -4.49 1.87 -34.94
N PRO A 549 -4.82 0.62 -34.62
CA PRO A 549 -4.26 -0.05 -33.46
C PRO A 549 -2.76 -0.33 -33.65
N PRO A 550 -2.01 -0.49 -32.54
CA PRO A 550 -0.63 -0.96 -32.60
C PRO A 550 -0.55 -2.32 -33.32
N GLY A 551 0.47 -2.52 -34.16
CA GLY A 551 0.59 -3.74 -34.99
C GLY A 551 -0.42 -3.84 -36.15
N GLY A 552 -1.26 -2.83 -36.37
CA GLY A 552 -2.18 -2.73 -37.52
C GLY A 552 -3.50 -3.50 -37.37
N VAL A 553 -3.61 -4.39 -36.39
CA VAL A 553 -4.86 -5.13 -36.10
C VAL A 553 -5.11 -5.21 -34.59
N ARG A 554 -6.37 -5.11 -34.19
CA ARG A 554 -6.82 -5.38 -32.82
C ARG A 554 -8.00 -6.33 -32.86
N ARG A 555 -7.84 -7.51 -32.25
CA ARG A 555 -8.92 -8.49 -32.13
C ARG A 555 -10.12 -7.88 -31.42
N ALA A 556 -11.30 -7.97 -32.03
CA ALA A 556 -12.54 -7.62 -31.36
C ALA A 556 -12.80 -8.65 -30.25
N PRO A 557 -13.10 -8.22 -29.01
CA PRO A 557 -13.50 -9.16 -27.98
C PRO A 557 -14.80 -9.87 -28.39
N GLY A 558 -14.86 -11.19 -28.18
CA GLY A 558 -16.06 -12.00 -28.43
C GLY A 558 -17.10 -11.86 -27.34
N GLY A 559 -18.32 -12.34 -27.60
CA GLY A 559 -19.47 -12.29 -26.69
C GLY A 559 -20.59 -11.38 -27.19
N SER A 560 -21.76 -11.46 -26.54
CA SER A 560 -22.98 -10.73 -26.96
C SER A 560 -22.95 -9.23 -26.65
N ASP A 561 -22.21 -8.80 -25.62
CA ASP A 561 -22.07 -7.38 -25.27
C ASP A 561 -20.67 -7.06 -24.70
N PRO A 562 -19.61 -7.06 -25.54
CA PRO A 562 -18.28 -6.76 -25.05
C PRO A 562 -18.20 -5.27 -24.68
N HIS A 563 -17.90 -4.98 -23.42
CA HIS A 563 -17.58 -3.64 -22.91
C HIS A 563 -16.21 -3.15 -23.44
N PHE A 564 -16.16 -2.87 -24.74
CA PHE A 564 -14.97 -2.45 -25.47
C PHE A 564 -15.09 -0.97 -25.88
N TYR A 565 -14.10 -0.18 -25.47
CA TYR A 565 -14.16 1.28 -25.59
C TYR A 565 -12.92 1.84 -26.26
N LEU A 566 -13.12 2.91 -27.02
CA LEU A 566 -12.07 3.85 -27.39
C LEU A 566 -12.00 4.94 -26.31
N VAL A 567 -10.79 5.21 -25.85
CA VAL A 567 -10.47 6.25 -24.89
C VAL A 567 -9.64 7.30 -25.60
N ALA A 568 -10.01 8.56 -25.44
CA ALA A 568 -9.22 9.72 -25.84
C ALA A 568 -8.79 10.48 -24.58
N VAL A 569 -7.49 10.70 -24.41
CA VAL A 569 -6.92 11.49 -23.30
C VAL A 569 -6.19 12.72 -23.79
N THR A 570 -6.04 13.71 -22.92
CA THR A 570 -5.24 14.92 -23.17
C THR A 570 -4.32 15.20 -22.00
N GLY A 571 -3.13 15.77 -22.24
CA GLY A 571 -2.14 16.02 -21.18
C GLY A 571 -2.29 17.36 -20.44
N THR A 572 -2.74 18.41 -21.13
CA THR A 572 -2.98 19.73 -20.52
C THR A 572 -4.16 20.43 -21.23
N PRO A 573 -5.30 20.64 -20.54
CA PRO A 573 -5.66 20.07 -19.23
C PRO A 573 -5.67 18.52 -19.25
N MET A 574 -5.55 17.86 -18.10
CA MET A 574 -5.73 16.41 -18.06
C MET A 574 -7.21 16.05 -18.20
N THR A 575 -7.53 15.32 -19.26
CA THR A 575 -8.91 14.91 -19.53
C THR A 575 -8.99 13.50 -20.11
N ILE A 576 -10.18 12.92 -19.99
CA ILE A 576 -10.52 11.63 -20.60
C ILE A 576 -11.92 11.70 -21.19
N THR A 577 -12.08 11.13 -22.37
CA THR A 577 -13.37 10.82 -22.99
C THR A 577 -13.37 9.35 -23.41
N THR A 578 -14.46 8.66 -23.13
CA THR A 578 -14.66 7.25 -23.47
C THR A 578 -15.85 7.13 -24.41
N ALA A 579 -15.69 6.38 -25.50
CA ALA A 579 -16.77 6.03 -26.41
C ALA A 579 -16.75 4.53 -26.70
N ARG A 580 -17.94 3.93 -26.78
CA ARG A 580 -18.07 2.52 -27.12
C ARG A 580 -17.65 2.29 -28.57
N ILE A 581 -16.90 1.22 -28.82
CA ILE A 581 -16.60 0.74 -30.18
C ILE A 581 -17.73 -0.20 -30.57
N PRO A 582 -18.54 0.11 -31.60
CA PRO A 582 -19.61 -0.79 -32.03
C PRO A 582 -18.99 -2.03 -32.70
N LEU A 583 -19.41 -3.23 -32.30
CA LEU A 583 -18.88 -4.50 -32.79
C LEU A 583 -19.89 -5.29 -33.64
N SER A 584 -21.12 -4.78 -33.77
CA SER A 584 -22.18 -5.30 -34.63
C SER A 584 -22.08 -4.66 -36.01
#